data_AF-A0A254T8L5-F1
#
_entry.id   AF-A0A254T8L5-F1
#
_cell.length_a   1.000
_cell.length_b   1.000
_cell.length_c   1.000
_cell.angle_alpha   90.00
_cell.angle_beta   90.00
_cell.angle_gamma   90.00
#
_symmetry.space_group_name_H-M   'P 1'
#
loop_
_entity.id
_entity.type
_entity.pdbx_description
1 polymer ?
#
loop_
_entity_poly.entity_id
_entity_poly.type
_entity_poly.pdbx_seq_one_letter_code
_entity_poly.pdbx_strand_id
1 'polypeptide(L)'
;MRALRHCAAAALLFLHGLAVQAMDRVAFPALDGKVELSAYWFPASASGPRPTVISLHGCGGALTEQQKLSPAYFRDAGYFNAERMHLLVVDSFSPRGVKSICEIARERRTVSEEDRRDDVFAAIR
;
A
#
# COMPACT_ATOMS: atom_id res chain seq x y z
N MET A 1 -47.78 -49.21 3.38
CA MET A 1 -47.86 -47.94 2.64
C MET A 1 -46.73 -47.05 3.11
N ARG A 2 -45.80 -46.75 2.21
CA ARG A 2 -44.55 -45.99 2.44
C ARG A 2 -44.79 -44.51 2.13
N ALA A 3 -43.87 -43.67 2.62
CA ALA A 3 -43.73 -42.22 2.38
C ALA A 3 -44.40 -41.36 3.47
N LEU A 4 -43.82 -40.28 3.98
CA LEU A 4 -42.74 -39.44 3.46
C LEU A 4 -41.70 -39.17 4.56
N ARG A 5 -40.44 -39.59 4.34
CA ARG A 5 -39.29 -39.04 5.07
C ARG A 5 -38.95 -37.73 4.36
N HIS A 6 -39.33 -36.61 4.95
CA HIS A 6 -39.00 -35.30 4.40
C HIS A 6 -37.50 -35.09 4.63
N CYS A 7 -36.73 -35.12 3.54
CA CYS A 7 -35.34 -34.72 3.51
C CYS A 7 -35.25 -33.25 3.95
N ALA A 8 -34.88 -33.02 5.21
CA ALA A 8 -34.39 -31.72 5.64
C ALA A 8 -33.02 -31.50 5.00
N ALA A 9 -33.00 -31.02 3.76
CA ALA A 9 -31.79 -30.53 3.13
C ALA A 9 -31.43 -29.18 3.77
N ALA A 10 -30.59 -29.22 4.80
CA ALA A 10 -30.00 -28.03 5.40
C ALA A 10 -29.07 -27.37 4.36
N ALA A 11 -29.56 -26.34 3.68
CA ALA A 11 -28.75 -25.48 2.84
C ALA A 11 -27.86 -24.61 3.74
N LEU A 12 -26.66 -25.09 4.06
CA LEU A 12 -25.59 -24.29 4.65
C LEU A 12 -25.09 -23.30 3.59
N LEU A 13 -25.68 -22.11 3.60
CA LEU A 13 -25.16 -20.93 2.91
C LEU A 13 -23.78 -20.60 3.49
N PHE A 14 -22.70 -20.97 2.78
CA PHE A 14 -21.35 -20.48 3.07
C PHE A 14 -21.30 -18.97 2.80
N LEU A 15 -21.55 -18.16 3.84
CA LEU A 15 -21.17 -16.75 3.85
C LEU A 15 -19.64 -16.66 3.77
N HIS A 16 -19.11 -16.63 2.55
CA HIS A 16 -17.76 -16.12 2.34
C HIS A 16 -17.82 -14.61 2.52
N GLY A 17 -17.56 -14.15 3.75
CA GLY A 17 -17.37 -12.74 4.02
C GLY A 17 -16.26 -12.21 3.11
N LEU A 18 -16.60 -11.29 2.22
CA LEU A 18 -15.60 -10.47 1.53
C LEU A 18 -14.95 -9.60 2.61
N ALA A 19 -13.85 -10.06 3.18
CA ALA A 19 -13.00 -9.21 4.00
C ALA A 19 -12.48 -8.10 3.09
N VAL A 20 -13.00 -6.88 3.26
CA VAL A 20 -12.37 -5.69 2.69
C VAL A 20 -10.98 -5.61 3.32
N GLN A 21 -9.98 -5.81 2.48
CA GLN A 21 -8.58 -5.60 2.81
C GLN A 21 -8.38 -4.08 2.91
N ALA A 22 -8.39 -3.57 4.14
CA ALA A 22 -8.19 -2.14 4.39
C ALA A 22 -6.73 -1.77 4.13
N MET A 23 -6.52 -0.53 3.69
CA MET A 23 -5.19 0.06 3.61
C MET A 23 -4.72 0.42 5.03
N ASP A 24 -3.50 0.01 5.37
CA ASP A 24 -2.85 0.38 6.63
C ASP A 24 -1.80 1.46 6.39
N ARG A 25 -1.59 2.33 7.38
CA ARG A 25 -0.41 3.19 7.43
C ARG A 25 0.65 2.48 8.25
N VAL A 26 1.85 2.34 7.68
CA VAL A 26 3.00 1.75 8.35
C VAL A 26 4.12 2.77 8.47
N ALA A 27 5.00 2.53 9.44
CA ALA A 27 6.08 3.42 9.84
C ALA A 27 7.36 2.59 10.00
N PHE A 28 8.48 3.06 9.45
CA PHE A 28 9.78 2.41 9.61
C PHE A 28 10.92 3.43 9.48
N PRO A 29 12.06 3.24 10.17
CA PRO A 29 13.18 4.18 10.06
C PRO A 29 13.74 4.17 8.64
N ALA A 30 14.12 5.35 8.14
CA ALA A 30 14.95 5.44 6.93
C ALA A 30 16.28 4.70 7.12
N LEU A 31 16.95 4.36 6.02
CA LEU A 31 18.16 3.54 6.05
C LEU A 31 19.28 4.16 6.90
N ASP A 32 19.39 5.48 6.86
CA ASP A 32 20.35 6.26 7.65
C ASP A 32 19.86 6.60 9.07
N GLY A 33 18.62 6.20 9.40
CA GLY A 33 17.98 6.42 10.69
C GLY A 33 17.59 7.88 10.99
N LYS A 34 17.74 8.82 10.04
CA LYS A 34 17.52 10.26 10.31
C LYS A 34 16.06 10.66 10.37
N VAL A 35 15.18 9.93 9.70
CA VAL A 35 13.73 10.16 9.70
C VAL A 35 12.96 8.85 9.86
N GLU A 36 11.74 8.93 10.38
CA GLU A 36 10.77 7.83 10.37
C GLU A 36 9.89 7.97 9.13
N LEU A 37 10.00 7.00 8.22
CA LEU A 37 9.27 6.97 6.97
C LEU A 37 7.85 6.47 7.19
N SER A 38 6.89 7.24 6.71
CA SER A 38 5.52 6.77 6.56
C SER A 38 5.33 6.08 5.21
N ALA A 39 4.58 4.99 5.22
CA ALA A 39 4.14 4.31 4.00
C ALA A 39 2.70 3.80 4.13
N TYR A 40 2.12 3.44 2.98
CA TYR A 40 0.74 2.98 2.86
C TYR A 40 0.73 1.56 2.32
N TRP A 41 0.29 0.62 3.15
CA TRP A 41 0.25 -0.79 2.88
C TRP A 41 -1.13 -1.21 2.39
N PHE A 42 -1.18 -1.80 1.20
CA PHE A 42 -2.36 -2.43 0.63
C PHE A 42 -2.13 -3.94 0.60
N PRO A 43 -2.78 -4.70 1.50
CA PRO A 43 -2.57 -6.13 1.56
C PRO A 43 -3.23 -6.84 0.38
N ALA A 44 -2.59 -7.91 -0.11
CA ALA A 44 -3.06 -8.78 -1.17
C ALA A 44 -4.32 -9.51 -0.72
N SER A 45 -5.37 -9.51 -1.55
CA SER A 45 -6.61 -10.28 -1.34
C SER A 45 -6.42 -11.81 -1.46
N ALA A 46 -5.48 -12.37 -0.70
CA ALA A 46 -5.13 -13.78 -0.67
C ALA A 46 -4.47 -14.16 0.67
N SER A 47 -4.65 -15.41 1.11
CA SER A 47 -4.04 -15.91 2.35
C SER A 47 -2.61 -16.41 2.17
N GLY A 48 -1.76 -16.19 3.17
CA GLY A 48 -0.36 -16.63 3.17
C GLY A 48 0.60 -15.69 2.41
N PRO A 49 1.89 -16.06 2.27
CA PRO A 49 2.90 -15.18 1.69
C PRO A 49 2.60 -14.80 0.23
N ARG A 50 2.70 -13.51 -0.10
CA ARG A 50 2.54 -12.99 -1.46
C ARG A 50 3.65 -11.99 -1.79
N PRO A 51 3.99 -11.80 -3.08
CA PRO A 51 4.96 -10.79 -3.47
C PRO A 51 4.43 -9.39 -3.16
N THR A 52 5.35 -8.46 -2.95
CA THR A 52 5.05 -7.05 -2.71
C THR A 52 5.66 -6.19 -3.80
N VAL A 53 4.87 -5.27 -4.35
CA VAL A 53 5.36 -4.18 -5.18
C VAL A 53 5.59 -2.97 -4.28
N ILE A 54 6.81 -2.41 -4.32
CA ILE A 54 7.13 -1.15 -3.63
C ILE A 54 7.03 -0.03 -4.67
N SER A 55 6.13 0.91 -4.42
CA SER A 55 5.86 2.05 -5.31
C SER A 55 6.45 3.33 -4.73
N LEU A 56 7.22 4.02 -5.57
CA LEU A 56 7.74 5.34 -5.32
C LEU A 56 6.89 6.38 -6.05
N HIS A 57 6.62 7.50 -5.39
CA HIS A 57 5.83 8.58 -5.99
C HIS A 57 6.60 9.39 -7.06
N GLY A 58 5.91 10.24 -7.80
CA GLY A 58 6.56 11.19 -8.71
C GLY A 58 7.17 12.39 -7.98
N CYS A 59 7.55 13.42 -8.73
CA CYS A 59 8.07 14.68 -8.16
C CYS A 59 7.03 15.40 -7.27
N GLY A 60 5.74 15.09 -7.40
CA GLY A 60 4.65 15.73 -6.65
C GLY A 60 4.41 15.19 -5.25
N GLY A 61 5.15 14.16 -4.81
CA GLY A 61 4.88 13.49 -3.52
C GLY A 61 3.76 12.44 -3.61
N ALA A 62 3.59 11.67 -2.54
CA ALA A 62 2.53 10.65 -2.44
C ALA A 62 1.17 11.24 -2.02
N LEU A 63 1.19 12.40 -1.37
CA LEU A 63 0.02 13.00 -0.73
C LEU A 63 -0.57 14.15 -1.57
N THR A 64 -1.88 14.31 -1.48
CA THR A 64 -2.58 15.49 -1.99
C THR A 64 -2.31 16.71 -1.09
N GLU A 65 -2.72 17.89 -1.53
CA GLU A 65 -2.66 19.12 -0.73
C GLU A 65 -3.34 18.99 0.64
N GLN A 66 -4.42 18.18 0.73
CA GLN A 66 -5.13 17.89 1.98
C GLN A 66 -4.45 16.81 2.84
N GLN A 67 -3.20 16.47 2.54
CA GLN A 67 -2.40 15.48 3.27
C GLN A 67 -3.04 14.08 3.30
N LYS A 68 -3.75 13.73 2.22
CA LYS A 68 -4.32 12.39 2.00
C LYS A 68 -3.53 11.67 0.92
N LEU A 69 -3.47 10.35 0.99
CA LEU A 69 -2.86 9.57 -0.09
C LEU A 69 -3.56 9.84 -1.42
N SER A 70 -2.78 10.06 -2.48
CA SER A 70 -3.32 10.31 -3.82
C SER A 70 -4.24 9.16 -4.28
N PRO A 71 -5.43 9.44 -4.86
CA PRO A 71 -6.35 8.43 -5.38
C PRO A 71 -5.72 7.47 -6.41
N ALA A 72 -4.67 7.90 -7.10
CA ALA A 72 -3.95 7.06 -8.06
C ALA A 72 -3.42 5.76 -7.42
N TYR A 73 -2.98 5.83 -6.16
CA TYR A 73 -2.46 4.66 -5.45
C TYR A 73 -3.53 3.64 -5.09
N PHE A 74 -4.77 4.07 -4.87
CA PHE A 74 -5.88 3.14 -4.66
C PHE A 74 -6.23 2.38 -5.94
N ARG A 75 -6.16 3.06 -7.09
CA ARG A 75 -6.32 2.41 -8.40
C ARG A 75 -5.18 1.43 -8.65
N ASP A 76 -3.93 1.84 -8.42
CA ASP A 76 -2.76 1.00 -8.64
C ASP A 76 -2.77 -0.22 -7.69
N ALA A 77 -3.19 -0.04 -6.44
CA ALA A 77 -3.43 -1.14 -5.50
C ALA A 77 -4.46 -2.13 -6.05
N GLY A 78 -5.53 -1.64 -6.69
CA GLY A 78 -6.51 -2.49 -7.37
C GLY A 78 -5.89 -3.38 -8.45
N TYR A 79 -4.99 -2.84 -9.27
CA TYR A 79 -4.29 -3.63 -10.30
C TYR A 79 -3.39 -4.71 -9.70
N PHE A 80 -2.56 -4.38 -8.70
CA PHE A 80 -1.66 -5.36 -8.09
C PHE A 80 -2.40 -6.40 -7.24
N ASN A 81 -3.48 -6.00 -6.56
CA ASN A 81 -4.32 -6.92 -5.81
C ASN A 81 -5.03 -7.94 -6.72
N ALA A 82 -5.45 -7.55 -7.93
CA ALA A 82 -6.02 -8.46 -8.91
C ALA A 82 -5.04 -9.59 -9.29
N GLU A 83 -3.74 -9.30 -9.26
CA GLU A 83 -2.64 -10.25 -9.47
C GLU A 83 -2.17 -10.93 -8.17
N ARG A 84 -2.91 -10.79 -7.07
CA ARG A 84 -2.60 -11.34 -5.74
C ARG A 84 -1.25 -10.86 -5.18
N MET A 85 -0.88 -9.61 -5.45
CA MET A 85 0.32 -8.96 -4.93
C MET A 85 -0.04 -7.85 -3.94
N HIS A 86 0.82 -7.62 -2.94
CA HIS A 86 0.71 -6.46 -2.07
C HIS A 86 1.22 -5.20 -2.79
N LEU A 87 0.75 -4.03 -2.37
CA LEU A 87 1.35 -2.75 -2.75
C LEU A 87 1.78 -1.99 -1.49
N LEU A 88 3.03 -1.54 -1.46
CA LEU A 88 3.53 -0.60 -0.47
C LEU A 88 3.88 0.72 -1.16
N VAL A 89 3.21 1.81 -0.79
CA VAL A 89 3.54 3.16 -1.28
C VAL A 89 4.36 3.87 -0.24
N VAL A 90 5.62 4.17 -0.54
CA VAL A 90 6.55 4.83 0.39
C VAL A 90 6.49 6.34 0.20
N ASP A 91 6.29 7.08 1.28
CA ASP A 91 6.35 8.54 1.28
C ASP A 91 7.76 9.02 1.64
N SER A 92 8.56 9.30 0.62
CA SER A 92 9.92 9.79 0.77
C SER A 92 10.00 11.28 1.10
N PHE A 93 8.90 12.04 1.05
CA PHE A 93 8.93 13.50 1.12
C PHE A 93 8.35 14.05 2.41
N SER A 94 7.14 13.65 2.82
CA SER A 94 6.47 14.29 3.96
C SER A 94 7.25 14.14 5.29
N PRO A 95 7.88 12.99 5.60
CA PRO A 95 8.76 12.87 6.78
C PRO A 95 9.95 13.83 6.79
N ARG A 96 10.35 14.32 5.62
CA ARG A 96 11.45 15.28 5.42
C ARG A 96 10.96 16.72 5.29
N GLY A 97 9.66 16.98 5.54
CA GLY A 97 9.06 18.31 5.41
C GLY A 97 8.94 18.81 3.97
N VAL A 98 9.09 17.93 2.98
CA VAL A 98 8.97 18.27 1.56
C VAL A 98 7.58 17.88 1.06
N LYS A 99 6.95 18.75 0.28
CA LYS A 99 5.67 18.42 -0.38
C LYS A 99 5.87 17.95 -1.81
N SER A 100 6.65 18.72 -2.57
CA SER A 100 6.92 18.50 -3.99
C SER A 100 8.29 19.04 -4.34
N ILE A 101 8.93 18.40 -5.32
CA ILE A 101 10.19 18.82 -5.92
C ILE A 101 10.05 19.15 -7.42
N CYS A 102 8.83 19.15 -7.97
CA CYS A 102 8.61 19.31 -9.41
C CYS A 102 9.20 20.64 -9.95
N GLU A 103 9.00 21.73 -9.20
CA GLU A 103 9.44 23.09 -9.55
C GLU A 103 10.85 23.39 -8.99
N ILE A 104 11.50 22.44 -8.32
CA ILE A 104 12.80 22.63 -7.68
C ILE A 104 13.90 22.14 -8.62
N ALA A 105 14.77 23.07 -9.02
CA ALA A 105 15.96 22.77 -9.80
C ALA A 105 16.82 21.70 -9.11
N ARG A 106 17.41 20.77 -9.87
CA ARG A 106 18.01 19.54 -9.36
C ARG A 106 19.06 19.79 -8.28
N GLU A 107 19.88 20.81 -8.46
CA GLU A 107 20.95 21.22 -7.55
C GLU A 107 20.46 21.85 -6.24
N ARG A 108 19.18 22.23 -6.16
CA ARG A 108 18.54 22.80 -4.97
C ARG A 108 17.60 21.83 -4.26
N ARG A 109 17.46 20.60 -4.75
CA ARG A 109 16.62 19.58 -4.10
C ARG A 109 17.28 19.10 -2.81
N THR A 110 16.51 19.05 -1.74
CA THR A 110 16.94 18.55 -0.42
C THR A 110 16.71 17.04 -0.26
N VAL A 111 15.91 16.43 -1.15
CA VAL A 111 15.70 14.98 -1.24
C VAL A 111 16.14 14.54 -2.62
N SER A 112 17.13 13.64 -2.65
CA SER A 112 17.75 13.12 -3.86
C SER A 112 17.13 11.78 -4.28
N GLU A 113 17.45 11.31 -5.49
CA GLU A 113 17.06 9.96 -5.92
C GLU A 113 17.77 8.86 -5.11
N GLU A 114 18.94 9.17 -4.54
CA GLU A 114 19.67 8.27 -3.65
C GLU A 114 18.93 8.10 -2.32
N ASP A 115 18.44 9.18 -1.71
CA ASP A 115 17.60 9.10 -0.51
C ASP A 115 16.35 8.23 -0.75
N ARG A 116 15.73 8.40 -1.92
CA ARG A 116 14.51 7.67 -2.30
C ARG A 116 14.77 6.20 -2.61
N ARG A 117 15.94 5.86 -3.18
CA ARG A 117 16.42 4.48 -3.32
C ARG A 117 16.63 3.85 -1.94
N ASP A 118 17.26 4.59 -1.03
CA ASP A 118 17.56 4.09 0.31
C ASP A 118 16.29 3.88 1.15
N ASP A 119 15.25 4.67 0.93
CA ASP A 119 13.91 4.43 1.50
C ASP A 119 13.32 3.08 1.05
N VAL A 120 13.57 2.64 -0.19
CA VAL A 120 13.17 1.30 -0.66
C VAL A 120 13.97 0.21 0.06
N PHE A 121 15.27 0.41 0.25
CA PHE A 121 16.09 -0.54 1.01
C PHE A 121 15.70 -0.62 2.48
N ALA A 122 15.24 0.48 3.07
CA ALA A 122 14.69 0.49 4.42
C ALA A 122 13.38 -0.32 4.50
N ALA A 123 12.52 -0.24 3.48
CA ALA A 123 11.23 -0.93 3.45
C ALA A 123 11.31 -2.47 3.38
N ILE A 124 12.48 -3.03 3.04
CA ILE A 124 12.68 -4.49 2.92
C ILE A 124 13.50 -5.08 4.08
N ARG A 125 13.74 -4.32 5.15
CA ARG A 125 14.50 -4.75 6.34
C ARG A 125 13.61 -5.20 7.49
#